data_AF-A0A1W9N132-F1
#
_entry.id   AF-A0A1W9N132-F1
#
_cell.length_a   1.000
_cell.length_b   1.000
_cell.length_c   1.000
_cell.angle_alpha   90.00
_cell.angle_beta   90.00
_cell.angle_gamma   90.00
#
_symmetry.space_group_name_H-M   'P 1'
#
loop_
_entity.id
_entity.type
_entity.pdbx_description
1 polymer ?
#
loop_
_entity_poly.entity_id
_entity_poly.type
_entity_poly.pdbx_seq_one_letter_code
_entity_poly.pdbx_strand_id
1 'polypeptide(L)'
;MRTAYTNPEIHKAFDVLETLSADEKTRRLARIREDALRNERSELFYAEKKGLEKGEKRGLEKGRKENAVKTAKNLLAMAVLPPDQIAQATGLDIEEIQKLRRKKKIPDA
;
A
#
# COMPACT_ATOMS: atom_id res chain seq x y z
N MET A 1 -44.89 -11.19 -17.13
CA MET A 1 -44.94 -9.96 -17.95
C MET A 1 -43.57 -9.57 -18.51
N ARG A 2 -42.51 -9.40 -17.70
CA ARG A 2 -41.14 -9.08 -18.18
C ARG A 2 -40.60 -10.05 -19.25
N THR A 3 -40.80 -11.35 -19.06
CA THR A 3 -40.32 -12.41 -19.97
C THR A 3 -41.05 -12.48 -21.30
N ALA A 4 -42.12 -11.72 -21.49
CA ALA A 4 -42.88 -11.68 -22.74
C ALA A 4 -42.25 -10.76 -23.81
N TYR A 5 -41.24 -9.97 -23.44
CA TYR A 5 -40.55 -9.04 -24.34
C TYR A 5 -39.07 -9.36 -24.38
N THR A 6 -38.43 -9.24 -25.55
CA THR A 6 -37.00 -9.57 -25.74
C THR A 6 -36.09 -8.34 -25.68
N ASN A 7 -36.65 -7.12 -25.81
CA ASN A 7 -35.88 -5.89 -25.88
C ASN A 7 -35.26 -5.52 -24.51
N PRO A 8 -33.92 -5.32 -24.41
CA PRO A 8 -33.24 -4.95 -23.17
C PRO A 8 -33.71 -3.63 -22.54
N GLU A 9 -34.10 -2.65 -23.35
CA GLU A 9 -34.60 -1.36 -22.86
C GLU A 9 -36.00 -1.51 -22.24
N ILE A 10 -36.82 -2.41 -22.79
CA ILE A 10 -38.12 -2.75 -22.20
C ILE A 10 -37.92 -3.44 -20.83
N HIS A 11 -36.89 -4.27 -20.67
CA HIS A 11 -36.57 -4.88 -19.38
C HIS A 11 -36.12 -3.85 -18.34
N LYS A 12 -35.26 -2.89 -18.72
CA LYS A 12 -34.87 -1.79 -17.83
C LYS A 12 -36.08 -0.97 -17.39
N ALA A 13 -37.02 -0.70 -18.31
CA ALA A 13 -38.26 0.00 -17.98
C ALA A 13 -39.11 -0.80 -16.96
N PHE A 14 -39.22 -2.12 -17.12
CA PHE A 14 -39.90 -2.97 -16.12
C PHE A 14 -39.19 -2.97 -14.77
N ASP A 15 -37.86 -3.03 -14.72
CA ASP A 15 -37.09 -2.95 -13.46
C ASP A 15 -37.31 -1.61 -12.76
N VAL A 16 -37.33 -0.51 -13.52
CA VAL A 16 -37.67 0.84 -13.00
C VAL A 16 -39.12 0.89 -12.52
N LEU A 17 -40.06 0.27 -13.22
CA LEU A 17 -41.47 0.31 -12.84
C LEU A 17 -41.75 -0.58 -11.62
N GLU A 18 -41.10 -1.74 -11.52
CA GLU A 18 -41.15 -2.63 -10.36
C GLU A 18 -40.58 -1.94 -9.12
N THR A 19 -39.42 -1.28 -9.25
CA THR A 19 -38.84 -0.48 -8.17
C THR A 19 -39.73 0.72 -7.77
N LEU A 20 -40.32 1.44 -8.73
CA LEU A 20 -41.26 2.55 -8.47
C LEU A 20 -42.60 2.08 -7.88
N SER A 21 -43.04 0.86 -8.20
CA SER A 21 -44.31 0.28 -7.72
C SER A 21 -44.23 -0.33 -6.32
N ALA A 22 -43.02 -0.56 -5.79
CA ALA A 22 -42.81 -1.05 -4.43
C ALA A 22 -43.30 -0.05 -3.37
N ASP A 23 -43.56 -0.52 -2.13
CA ASP A 23 -43.86 0.37 -1.00
C ASP A 23 -42.67 1.31 -0.71
N GLU A 24 -42.95 2.58 -0.42
CA GLU A 24 -41.92 3.63 -0.25
C GLU A 24 -40.91 3.26 0.85
N LYS A 25 -41.37 2.61 1.92
CA LYS A 25 -40.51 2.16 3.02
C LYS A 25 -39.53 1.07 2.55
N THR A 26 -39.98 0.13 1.73
CA THR A 26 -39.14 -0.95 1.19
C THR A 26 -38.05 -0.40 0.27
N ARG A 27 -38.38 0.56 -0.62
CA ARG A 27 -37.37 1.26 -1.43
C ARG A 27 -36.32 1.96 -0.58
N ARG A 28 -36.77 2.66 0.46
CA ARG A 28 -35.87 3.40 1.36
C ARG A 28 -34.93 2.45 2.10
N LEU A 29 -35.44 1.33 2.62
CA LEU A 29 -34.63 0.30 3.27
C LEU A 29 -33.62 -0.33 2.31
N ALA A 30 -34.02 -0.61 1.07
CA ALA A 30 -33.12 -1.14 0.04
C ALA A 30 -31.98 -0.17 -0.28
N ARG A 31 -32.28 1.12 -0.46
CA ARG A 31 -31.26 2.17 -0.70
C ARG A 31 -30.28 2.30 0.47
N ILE A 32 -30.79 2.36 1.71
CA ILE A 32 -29.93 2.43 2.91
C ILE A 32 -28.97 1.24 2.97
N ARG A 33 -29.46 0.04 2.65
CA ARG A 33 -28.63 -1.17 2.61
C ARG A 33 -27.58 -1.10 1.50
N GLU A 34 -27.95 -0.66 0.31
CA GLU A 34 -27.03 -0.49 -0.81
C GLU A 34 -25.93 0.53 -0.49
N ASP A 35 -26.30 1.68 0.07
CA ASP A 35 -25.37 2.72 0.51
C ASP A 35 -24.41 2.18 1.57
N ALA A 36 -24.91 1.43 2.55
CA ALA A 36 -24.08 0.80 3.58
C ALA A 36 -23.04 -0.17 2.98
N LEU A 37 -23.47 -1.06 2.08
CA LEU A 37 -22.58 -2.01 1.40
C LEU A 37 -21.54 -1.30 0.53
N ARG A 38 -21.93 -0.22 -0.15
CA ARG A 38 -21.02 0.59 -0.95
C ARG A 38 -19.99 1.30 -0.09
N ASN A 39 -20.40 1.84 1.06
CA ASN A 39 -19.50 2.50 2.00
C ASN A 39 -18.49 1.50 2.56
N GLU A 40 -18.95 0.35 3.04
CA GLU A 40 -18.08 -0.73 3.53
C GLU A 40 -17.05 -1.15 2.49
N ARG A 41 -17.48 -1.40 1.25
CA ARG A 41 -16.58 -1.74 0.15
C ARG A 41 -15.55 -0.64 -0.12
N SER A 42 -15.97 0.62 -0.04
CA SER A 42 -15.10 1.78 -0.28
C SER A 42 -14.06 1.93 0.85
N GLU A 43 -14.47 1.70 2.09
CA GLU A 43 -13.59 1.71 3.26
C GLU A 43 -12.54 0.60 3.18
N LEU A 44 -12.95 -0.63 2.85
CA LEU A 44 -12.04 -1.76 2.66
C LEU A 44 -11.02 -1.48 1.55
N PHE A 45 -11.48 -1.00 0.39
CA PHE A 45 -10.61 -0.65 -0.71
C PHE A 45 -9.59 0.44 -0.32
N TYR A 46 -10.04 1.47 0.40
CA TYR A 46 -9.16 2.54 0.86
C TYR A 46 -8.13 2.03 1.88
N ALA A 47 -8.54 1.17 2.81
CA ALA A 47 -7.67 0.56 3.80
C ALA A 47 -6.58 -0.32 3.13
N GLU A 48 -6.97 -1.16 2.17
CA GLU A 48 -6.04 -2.01 1.41
C GLU A 48 -5.03 -1.16 0.64
N LYS A 49 -5.49 -0.17 -0.12
CA LYS A 49 -4.62 0.75 -0.89
C LYS A 49 -3.62 1.45 0.02
N LYS A 50 -4.08 2.00 1.15
CA LYS A 50 -3.22 2.69 2.12
C LYS A 50 -2.24 1.73 2.79
N GLY A 51 -2.64 0.48 3.02
CA GLY A 51 -1.78 -0.59 3.52
C GLY A 51 -0.64 -0.90 2.55
N LEU A 52 -0.96 -1.09 1.27
CA LEU A 52 0.01 -1.36 0.22
C LEU A 52 1.01 -0.21 0.06
N GLU A 53 0.53 1.03 -0.05
CA GLU A 53 1.38 2.21 -0.19
C GLU A 53 2.35 2.38 0.99
N LYS A 54 1.85 2.19 2.22
CA LYS A 54 2.70 2.20 3.42
C LYS A 54 3.72 1.07 3.41
N GLY A 55 3.31 -0.12 2.98
CA GLY A 55 4.17 -1.30 2.88
C GLY A 55 5.31 -1.09 1.89
N GLU A 56 4.99 -0.61 0.70
CA GLU A 56 5.95 -0.30 -0.36
C GLU A 56 6.94 0.78 0.09
N LYS A 57 6.45 1.89 0.66
CA LYS A 57 7.31 2.96 1.16
C LYS A 57 8.28 2.47 2.23
N ARG A 58 7.79 1.70 3.21
CA ARG A 58 8.62 1.10 4.27
C ARG A 58 9.63 0.11 3.70
N GLY A 59 9.21 -0.71 2.75
CA GLY A 59 10.08 -1.69 2.08
C GLY A 59 11.23 -1.01 1.32
N LEU A 60 10.92 0.04 0.56
CA LEU A 60 11.91 0.81 -0.19
C LEU A 60 12.90 1.52 0.76
N GLU A 61 12.42 2.16 1.82
CA GLU A 61 13.28 2.83 2.80
C GLU A 61 14.20 1.84 3.52
N LYS A 62 13.65 0.71 3.97
CA LYS A 62 14.43 -0.36 4.60
C LYS A 62 15.48 -0.93 3.65
N GLY A 63 15.09 -1.22 2.40
CA GLY A 63 16.01 -1.74 1.38
C GLY A 63 17.13 -0.76 1.03
N ARG A 64 16.82 0.54 0.93
CA ARG A 64 17.84 1.60 0.73
C ARG A 64 18.83 1.64 1.89
N LYS A 65 18.35 1.62 3.14
CA LYS A 65 19.20 1.63 4.33
C LYS A 65 20.06 0.36 4.44
N GLU A 66 19.48 -0.82 4.21
CA GLU A 66 20.21 -2.10 4.22
C GLU A 66 21.30 -2.12 3.14
N ASN A 67 20.99 -1.64 1.92
CA ASN A 67 21.98 -1.54 0.85
C ASN A 67 23.09 -0.54 1.18
N ALA A 68 22.76 0.64 1.72
CA ALA A 68 23.76 1.62 2.14
C ALA A 68 24.73 1.03 3.17
N VAL A 69 24.21 0.32 4.19
CA VAL A 69 25.02 -0.36 5.21
C VAL A 69 25.87 -1.47 4.60
N LYS A 70 25.32 -2.27 3.68
CA LYS A 70 26.08 -3.34 3.00
C LYS A 70 27.24 -2.75 2.18
N THR A 71 26.98 -1.70 1.41
CA THR A 71 28.00 -0.99 0.63
C THR A 71 29.08 -0.40 1.55
N ALA A 72 28.70 0.26 2.64
CA ALA A 72 29.65 0.80 3.61
C ALA A 72 30.54 -0.29 4.21
N LYS A 73 29.97 -1.45 4.59
CA LYS A 73 30.73 -2.59 5.10
C LYS A 73 31.74 -3.11 4.07
N ASN A 74 31.35 -3.21 2.80
CA ASN A 74 32.24 -3.65 1.73
C ASN A 74 33.38 -2.66 1.49
N LEU A 75 33.10 -1.36 1.47
CA LEU A 75 34.13 -0.31 1.31
C LEU A 75 35.11 -0.29 2.50
N LEU A 76 34.61 -0.44 3.73
CA LEU A 76 35.43 -0.62 4.93
C LEU A 76 36.21 -1.96 4.93
N ALA A 77 35.70 -2.99 4.25
CA ALA A 77 36.38 -4.26 4.08
C ALA A 77 37.60 -4.11 3.18
N MET A 78 37.42 -3.40 2.07
CA MET A 78 38.46 -3.13 1.07
C MET A 78 39.51 -2.10 1.54
N ALA A 79 39.22 -1.31 2.57
CA ALA A 79 40.12 -0.29 3.12
C ALA A 79 40.60 0.75 2.09
N VAL A 80 39.79 0.99 1.04
CA VAL A 80 40.11 1.84 -0.10
C VAL A 80 39.74 3.32 0.11
N LEU A 81 38.82 3.62 1.03
CA LEU A 81 38.32 4.97 1.27
C LEU A 81 38.32 5.31 2.77
N PRO A 82 38.59 6.58 3.14
CA PRO A 82 38.41 7.07 4.51
C PRO A 82 36.93 7.13 4.90
N PRO A 83 36.61 7.11 6.21
CA PRO A 83 35.23 7.11 6.71
C PRO A 83 34.34 8.22 6.15
N ASP A 84 34.89 9.42 5.97
CA ASP A 84 34.18 10.60 5.50
C ASP A 84 33.71 10.43 4.04
N GLN A 85 34.55 9.84 3.19
CA GLN A 85 34.20 9.54 1.80
C GLN A 85 33.21 8.38 1.70
N ILE A 86 33.28 7.41 2.61
CA ILE A 86 32.30 6.31 2.68
C ILE A 86 30.93 6.85 3.11
N ALA A 87 30.89 7.76 4.09
CA ALA A 87 29.66 8.44 4.51
C ALA A 87 29.02 9.18 3.32
N GLN A 88 29.81 9.95 2.57
CA GLN A 88 29.35 10.66 1.38
C GLN A 88 28.84 9.70 0.29
N ALA A 89 29.55 8.60 0.01
CA ALA A 89 29.18 7.66 -1.05
C ALA A 89 27.93 6.83 -0.72
N THR A 90 27.66 6.58 0.56
CA THR A 90 26.55 5.73 1.02
C THR A 90 25.36 6.51 1.57
N GLY A 91 25.52 7.82 1.80
CA GLY A 91 24.51 8.66 2.43
C GLY A 91 24.27 8.35 3.92
N LEU A 92 25.18 7.60 4.55
CA LEU A 92 25.15 7.30 5.98
C LEU A 92 25.87 8.38 6.77
N ASP A 93 25.51 8.52 8.04
CA ASP A 93 26.22 9.42 8.94
C ASP A 93 27.63 8.89 9.25
N ILE A 94 28.59 9.81 9.42
CA ILE A 94 29.97 9.46 9.75
C ILE A 94 30.07 8.63 11.04
N GLU A 95 29.21 8.90 12.04
CA GLU A 95 29.14 8.10 13.25
C GLU A 95 28.68 6.67 12.99
N GLU A 96 27.73 6.47 12.06
CA GLU A 96 27.27 5.14 11.67
C GLU A 96 28.42 4.36 11.00
N ILE A 97 29.18 5.01 10.12
CA ILE A 97 30.38 4.41 9.50
C ILE A 97 31.42 4.05 10.56
N GLN A 98 31.67 4.93 11.53
CA GLN A 98 32.61 4.64 12.62
C GLN A 98 32.13 3.49 13.51
N LYS A 99 30.83 3.43 13.83
CA LYS A 99 30.21 2.31 14.57
C LYS A 99 30.39 0.99 13.80
N LEU A 100 30.15 0.99 12.48
CA LEU A 100 30.38 -0.18 11.62
C LEU A 100 31.85 -0.61 11.61
N ARG A 101 32.78 0.35 11.54
CA ARG A 101 34.22 0.10 11.58
C ARG A 101 34.67 -0.49 12.92
N ARG A 102 34.12 -0.01 14.04
CA ARG A 102 34.39 -0.55 15.39
C ARG A 102 33.85 -1.96 15.55
N LYS A 103 32.63 -2.23 15.08
CA LYS A 103 32.05 -3.59 15.07
C LYS A 103 32.90 -4.58 14.28
N LYS A 104 33.50 -4.19 13.14
CA LYS A 104 34.43 -5.06 12.40
C LYS A 104 35.71 -5.41 13.19
N LYS A 105 36.19 -4.51 14.05
CA LYS A 105 37.40 -4.72 14.86
C LYS A 105 37.17 -5.65 16.05
N ILE A 106 35.92 -5.90 16.41
CA ILE A 106 35.54 -6.87 17.44
C ILE A 106 35.06 -8.09 16.65
N PRO A 107 35.89 -9.15 16.50
CA PRO A 107 35.38 -10.39 15.94
C PRO A 107 34.23 -10.84 16.82
N ASP A 108 33.15 -11.36 16.23
CA ASP A 108 32.07 -12.01 16.97
C ASP A 108 32.71 -13.07 17.90
N ALA A 109 32.75 -12.76 19.19
CA ALA A 109 33.30 -13.59 20.25
C ALA A 109 32.18 -14.42 20.90
#